data_AF-A0A3M1MMF8-F1
#
_entry.id   AF-A0A3M1MMF8-F1
#
_cell.length_a   1.000
_cell.length_b   1.000
_cell.length_c   1.000
_cell.angle_alpha   90.00
_cell.angle_beta   90.00
_cell.angle_gamma   90.00
#
_symmetry.space_group_name_H-M   'P 1'
#
loop_
_entity.id
_entity.type
_entity.pdbx_description
1 polymer ?
#
loop_
_entity_poly.entity_id
_entity_poly.type
_entity_poly.pdbx_seq_one_letter_code
_entity_poly.pdbx_strand_id
1 'polypeptide(L)'
;MREIQEKIRRLCDERGALLLAHNYQRDEIQEIADITGDSLGLSMEAARNDKKVIVFCGVHFMAESAAILAPDKTVLLPRADAGCPMADMVTAEGLRELKARHPDATVVTYVNSSAAVKAESDICCTSSNAINVARSLDARKLLLVPDRNLGRYIARHVPDKECICWEGYCPTHDRLKVEEVRKARAEHPGA
;
A
#
# COMPACT_ATOMS: atom_id res chain seq x y z
N MET A 1 -0.78 11.41 -27.95
CA MET A 1 -1.22 10.57 -26.81
C MET A 1 -1.71 9.21 -27.30
N ARG A 2 -2.76 9.14 -28.13
CA ARG A 2 -3.29 7.87 -28.70
C ARG A 2 -2.24 6.96 -29.34
N GLU A 3 -1.34 7.49 -30.16
CA GLU A 3 -0.29 6.68 -30.80
C GLU A 3 0.62 5.94 -29.78
N ILE A 4 0.91 6.58 -28.64
CA ILE A 4 1.70 5.97 -27.57
C ILE A 4 0.89 4.89 -26.85
N GLN A 5 -0.38 5.17 -26.54
CA GLN A 5 -1.30 4.20 -25.92
C GLN A 5 -1.47 2.95 -26.79
N GLU A 6 -1.69 3.13 -28.10
CA GLU A 6 -1.80 2.04 -29.08
C GLU A 6 -0.50 1.21 -29.14
N LYS A 7 0.66 1.88 -29.14
CA LYS A 7 1.95 1.21 -29.10
C LYS A 7 2.15 0.40 -27.81
N ILE A 8 1.76 0.95 -26.65
CA ILE A 8 1.84 0.25 -25.36
C ILE A 8 0.94 -0.99 -25.39
N ARG A 9 -0.31 -0.85 -25.83
CA ARG A 9 -1.25 -1.97 -25.93
C ARG A 9 -0.73 -3.08 -26.83
N ARG A 10 -0.24 -2.72 -28.02
CA ARG A 10 0.38 -3.67 -28.94
C ARG A 10 1.54 -4.43 -28.30
N LEU A 11 2.42 -3.73 -27.59
CA LEU A 11 3.54 -4.36 -26.88
C LEU A 11 3.08 -5.25 -25.72
N CYS A 12 2.04 -4.85 -25.00
CA CYS A 12 1.45 -5.69 -23.96
C CYS A 12 0.90 -6.99 -24.55
N ASP A 13 0.22 -6.93 -25.69
CA ASP A 13 -0.34 -8.11 -26.34
C ASP A 13 0.78 -9.02 -26.91
N GLU A 14 1.79 -8.45 -27.59
CA GLU A 14 2.97 -9.18 -28.11
C GLU A 14 3.76 -9.91 -27.00
N ARG A 15 3.79 -9.33 -25.80
CA ARG A 15 4.53 -9.88 -24.65
C ARG A 15 3.67 -10.69 -23.70
N GLY A 16 2.35 -10.80 -23.95
CA GLY A 16 1.41 -11.38 -23.00
C GLY A 16 1.51 -10.71 -21.62
N ALA A 17 1.61 -9.38 -21.59
CA ALA A 17 1.81 -8.59 -20.38
C ALA A 17 0.50 -8.04 -19.81
N LEU A 18 0.37 -8.08 -18.49
CA LEU A 18 -0.76 -7.53 -17.72
C LEU A 18 -0.44 -6.09 -17.35
N LEU A 19 -1.25 -5.12 -17.76
CA LEU A 19 -1.09 -3.72 -17.37
C LEU A 19 -2.01 -3.40 -16.19
N LEU A 20 -1.42 -3.12 -15.03
CA LEU A 20 -2.13 -2.77 -13.80
C LEU A 20 -1.97 -1.29 -13.49
N ALA A 21 -3.04 -0.58 -13.12
CA ALA A 21 -2.95 0.82 -12.74
C ALA A 21 -3.61 1.09 -11.39
N HIS A 22 -2.88 1.74 -10.48
CA HIS A 22 -3.45 2.22 -9.23
C HIS A 22 -4.48 3.33 -9.48
N ASN A 23 -5.49 3.44 -8.61
CA ASN A 23 -6.53 4.47 -8.68
C ASN A 23 -6.03 5.94 -8.71
N TYR A 24 -4.76 6.18 -8.35
CA TYR A 24 -4.13 7.51 -8.41
C TYR A 24 -3.31 7.75 -9.68
N GLN A 25 -3.30 6.81 -10.63
CA GLN A 25 -2.69 7.02 -11.94
C GLN A 25 -3.49 8.04 -12.74
N ARG A 26 -2.80 8.69 -13.68
CA ARG A 26 -3.45 9.63 -14.59
C ARG A 26 -4.43 8.89 -15.51
N ASP A 27 -5.47 9.59 -15.94
CA ASP A 27 -6.56 9.01 -16.74
C ASP A 27 -6.04 8.28 -17.98
N GLU A 28 -5.08 8.84 -18.70
CA GLU A 28 -4.54 8.20 -19.91
C GLU A 28 -3.80 6.87 -19.66
N ILE A 29 -3.39 6.60 -18.41
CA ILE A 29 -2.81 5.32 -17.99
C ILE A 29 -3.92 4.36 -17.57
N GLN A 30 -4.94 4.85 -16.86
CA GLN A 30 -6.09 4.05 -16.47
C GLN A 30 -6.88 3.55 -17.70
N GLU A 31 -7.03 4.39 -18.72
CA GLU A 31 -7.71 4.06 -20.00
C GLU A 31 -7.15 2.82 -20.71
N ILE A 32 -5.86 2.52 -20.54
CA ILE A 32 -5.18 1.39 -21.20
C ILE A 32 -4.85 0.22 -20.26
N ALA A 33 -5.22 0.34 -18.99
CA ALA A 33 -5.00 -0.71 -18.00
C ALA A 33 -5.95 -1.89 -18.22
N ASP A 34 -5.42 -3.10 -18.06
CA ASP A 34 -6.27 -4.30 -18.01
C ASP A 34 -7.10 -4.31 -16.72
N ILE A 35 -6.52 -3.84 -15.60
CA ILE A 35 -7.19 -3.78 -14.29
C ILE A 35 -6.77 -2.49 -13.58
N THR A 36 -7.76 -1.81 -13.00
CA THR A 36 -7.57 -0.69 -12.07
C THR A 36 -7.98 -1.10 -10.65
N GLY A 37 -7.34 -0.54 -9.63
CA GLY A 37 -7.66 -0.91 -8.25
C GLY A 37 -6.80 -0.28 -7.16
N ASP A 38 -7.02 -0.76 -5.95
CA ASP A 38 -6.27 -0.39 -4.75
C ASP A 38 -4.95 -1.19 -4.64
N SER A 39 -4.19 -0.93 -3.57
CA SER A 39 -2.82 -1.45 -3.44
C SER A 39 -2.72 -2.98 -3.40
N LEU A 40 -3.27 -3.61 -2.36
CA LEU A 40 -3.16 -5.07 -2.21
C LEU A 40 -4.02 -5.80 -3.23
N GLY A 41 -5.18 -5.25 -3.60
CA GLY A 41 -6.05 -5.82 -4.62
C GLY A 41 -5.31 -6.05 -5.92
N LEU A 42 -4.60 -5.02 -6.43
CA LEU A 42 -3.81 -5.14 -7.65
C LEU A 42 -2.69 -6.19 -7.53
N SER A 43 -1.99 -6.28 -6.40
CA SER A 43 -0.96 -7.30 -6.21
C SER A 43 -1.54 -8.73 -6.19
N MET A 44 -2.73 -8.93 -5.63
CA MET A 44 -3.42 -10.23 -5.64
C MET A 44 -3.91 -10.59 -7.05
N GLU A 45 -4.48 -9.63 -7.79
CA GLU A 45 -4.88 -9.84 -9.18
C GLU A 45 -3.67 -10.14 -10.08
N ALA A 46 -2.54 -9.46 -9.84
CA ALA A 46 -1.28 -9.76 -10.50
C ALA A 46 -0.87 -11.23 -10.31
N ALA A 47 -1.03 -11.78 -9.11
CA ALA A 47 -0.68 -13.17 -8.80
C ALA A 47 -1.64 -14.17 -9.46
N ARG A 48 -2.95 -13.91 -9.41
CA ARG A 48 -4.01 -14.80 -9.94
C ARG A 48 -4.05 -14.89 -11.47
N ASN A 49 -3.57 -13.88 -12.18
CA ASN A 49 -3.61 -13.84 -13.64
C ASN A 49 -2.65 -14.86 -14.28
N ASP A 50 -2.86 -15.29 -15.53
CA ASP A 50 -1.94 -16.24 -16.19
C ASP A 50 -0.78 -15.57 -16.93
N LYS A 51 -0.86 -14.26 -17.18
CA LYS A 51 0.17 -13.49 -17.87
C LYS A 51 1.49 -13.52 -17.09
N LYS A 52 2.61 -13.70 -17.81
CA LYS A 52 3.97 -13.87 -17.24
C LYS A 52 4.71 -12.56 -17.00
N VAL A 53 4.28 -11.49 -17.66
CA VAL A 53 4.83 -10.15 -17.49
C VAL A 53 3.75 -9.26 -16.85
N ILE A 54 4.11 -8.50 -15.83
CA ILE A 54 3.25 -7.52 -15.18
C ILE A 54 3.90 -6.16 -15.36
N VAL A 55 3.16 -5.20 -15.93
CA VAL A 55 3.52 -3.79 -15.96
C VAL A 55 2.72 -3.10 -14.86
N PHE A 56 3.40 -2.74 -13.78
CA PHE A 56 2.76 -2.20 -12.58
C PHE A 56 2.84 -0.67 -12.58
N CYS A 57 1.78 0.00 -13.04
CA CYS A 57 1.64 1.46 -12.97
C CYS A 57 1.20 1.89 -11.57
N GLY A 58 2.16 1.86 -10.63
CA GLY A 58 1.98 2.25 -9.24
C GLY A 58 3.29 2.78 -8.66
N VAL A 59 3.52 2.50 -7.37
CA VAL A 59 4.76 2.86 -6.67
C VAL A 59 5.54 1.61 -6.27
N HIS A 60 6.81 1.80 -5.91
CA HIS A 60 7.81 0.76 -5.67
C HIS A 60 7.32 -0.40 -4.79
N PHE A 61 6.80 -0.11 -3.60
CA PHE A 61 6.34 -1.17 -2.68
C PHE A 61 5.19 -2.01 -3.24
N MET A 62 4.38 -1.45 -4.15
CA MET A 62 3.26 -2.19 -4.76
C MET A 62 3.80 -3.18 -5.80
N ALA A 63 4.79 -2.74 -6.60
CA ALA A 63 5.49 -3.62 -7.52
C ALA A 63 6.25 -4.73 -6.78
N GLU A 64 6.92 -4.40 -5.66
CA GLU A 64 7.52 -5.42 -4.78
C GLU A 64 6.47 -6.40 -4.25
N SER A 65 5.30 -5.91 -3.81
CA SER A 65 4.22 -6.77 -3.30
C SER A 65 3.70 -7.71 -4.39
N ALA A 66 3.57 -7.23 -5.63
CA ALA A 66 3.22 -8.08 -6.77
C ALA A 66 4.30 -9.14 -7.06
N ALA A 67 5.59 -8.77 -6.97
CA ALA A 67 6.69 -9.72 -7.15
C ALA A 67 6.76 -10.77 -6.03
N ILE A 68 6.47 -10.39 -4.79
CA ILE A 68 6.39 -11.31 -3.65
C ILE A 68 5.26 -12.32 -3.85
N LEU A 69 4.08 -11.87 -4.29
CA LEU A 69 2.92 -12.75 -4.48
C LEU A 69 2.98 -13.56 -5.79
N ALA A 70 3.80 -13.14 -6.76
CA ALA A 70 3.96 -13.77 -8.05
C ALA A 70 5.45 -13.98 -8.40
N PRO A 71 6.18 -14.82 -7.63
CA PRO A 71 7.63 -14.93 -7.73
C PRO A 71 8.13 -15.43 -9.09
N ASP A 72 7.30 -16.17 -9.82
CA ASP A 72 7.63 -16.73 -11.14
C ASP A 72 7.35 -15.77 -12.31
N LYS A 73 6.97 -14.52 -12.01
CA LYS A 73 6.60 -13.53 -13.02
C LYS A 73 7.58 -12.36 -13.07
N THR A 74 7.75 -11.82 -14.27
CA THR A 74 8.50 -10.58 -14.46
C THR A 74 7.63 -9.39 -14.10
N VAL A 75 7.97 -8.68 -13.02
CA VAL A 75 7.28 -7.44 -12.63
C VAL A 75 8.11 -6.23 -13.06
N LEU A 76 7.52 -5.38 -13.88
CA LEU A 76 8.11 -4.15 -14.41
C LEU A 76 7.46 -2.95 -13.74
N LEU A 77 8.27 -2.12 -13.10
CA LEU A 77 7.87 -0.79 -12.65
C LEU A 77 8.34 0.22 -13.71
N PRO A 78 7.43 0.88 -14.47
CA PRO A 78 7.82 1.77 -15.57
C PRO A 78 8.74 2.92 -15.15
N ARG A 79 8.65 3.32 -13.88
CA ARG A 79 9.41 4.42 -13.31
C ARG A 79 10.01 4.01 -11.97
N ALA A 80 11.30 3.70 -11.96
CA ALA A 80 11.99 3.13 -10.79
C ALA A 80 11.97 4.06 -9.56
N ASP A 81 11.97 5.39 -9.76
CA ASP A 81 11.90 6.41 -8.71
C ASP A 81 10.46 6.72 -8.24
N ALA A 82 9.45 5.97 -8.69
CA ALA A 82 8.08 6.09 -8.21
C ALA A 82 7.96 5.55 -6.77
N GLY A 83 8.30 6.38 -5.78
CA GLY A 83 8.32 6.03 -4.36
C GLY A 83 7.05 6.38 -3.59
N CYS A 84 7.04 6.04 -2.31
CA CYS A 84 6.05 6.48 -1.34
C CYS A 84 6.78 7.01 -0.11
N PRO A 85 6.83 8.34 0.11
CA PRO A 85 7.60 8.92 1.21
C PRO A 85 7.28 8.31 2.58
N MET A 86 6.02 7.92 2.81
CA MET A 86 5.59 7.26 4.03
C MET A 86 6.16 5.84 4.18
N ALA A 87 6.26 5.08 3.09
CA ALA A 87 6.87 3.76 3.12
C ALA A 87 8.37 3.83 3.44
N ASP A 88 9.01 4.92 3.02
CA ASP A 88 10.43 5.19 3.25
C ASP A 88 10.71 5.73 4.68
N MET A 89 9.67 6.11 5.45
CA MET A 89 9.81 6.57 6.84
C MET A 89 10.10 5.43 7.83
N VAL A 90 9.98 4.17 7.42
CA VAL A 90 10.33 3.00 8.22
C VAL A 90 11.38 2.17 7.47
N THR A 91 12.43 1.76 8.17
CA THR A 91 13.46 0.85 7.65
C THR A 91 13.41 -0.47 8.39
N ALA A 92 13.93 -1.54 7.78
CA ALA A 92 14.04 -2.84 8.44
C ALA A 92 14.89 -2.75 9.72
N GLU A 93 15.98 -1.98 9.68
CA GLU A 93 16.83 -1.71 10.84
C GLU A 93 16.07 -1.00 11.97
N GLY A 94 15.39 0.11 11.66
CA GLY A 94 14.61 0.84 12.66
C GLY A 94 13.46 0.00 13.24
N LEU A 95 12.85 -0.86 12.43
CA LEU A 95 11.85 -1.81 12.92
C LEU A 95 12.47 -2.87 13.85
N ARG A 96 13.65 -3.41 13.55
CA ARG A 96 14.37 -4.33 14.45
C ARG A 96 14.71 -3.67 15.79
N GLU A 97 15.15 -2.41 15.79
CA GLU A 97 15.40 -1.66 17.02
C GLU A 97 14.13 -1.46 17.84
N LEU A 98 12.99 -1.18 17.19
CA LEU A 98 11.72 -1.08 17.88
C LEU A 98 11.25 -2.43 18.44
N LYS A 99 11.40 -3.52 17.68
CA LYS A 99 11.13 -4.89 18.14
C LYS A 99 11.99 -5.25 19.36
N ALA A 100 13.26 -4.87 19.39
CA ALA A 100 14.16 -5.13 20.52
C ALA A 100 13.70 -4.43 21.82
N ARG A 101 13.04 -3.27 21.71
CA ARG A 101 12.45 -2.54 22.85
C ARG A 101 11.10 -3.11 23.28
N HIS A 102 10.44 -3.87 22.42
CA HIS A 102 9.11 -4.45 22.66
C HIS A 102 9.06 -5.91 22.18
N PRO A 103 9.82 -6.82 22.81
CA PRO A 103 10.00 -8.19 22.34
C PRO A 103 8.72 -9.05 22.40
N ASP A 104 7.72 -8.60 23.15
CA ASP A 104 6.40 -9.25 23.30
C ASP A 104 5.34 -8.70 22.33
N ALA A 105 5.68 -7.71 21.49
CA ALA A 105 4.75 -7.06 20.59
C ALA A 105 4.67 -7.76 19.23
N THR A 106 3.46 -7.92 18.71
CA THR A 106 3.23 -8.37 17.33
C THR A 106 3.28 -7.20 16.37
N VAL A 107 4.05 -7.33 15.29
CA VAL A 107 4.26 -6.32 14.27
C VAL A 107 3.17 -6.43 13.20
N VAL A 108 2.33 -5.40 13.13
CA VAL A 108 1.32 -5.21 12.08
C VAL A 108 1.77 -4.10 11.16
N THR A 109 2.05 -4.46 9.91
CA THR A 109 2.65 -3.57 8.93
C THR A 109 1.67 -3.21 7.83
N TYR A 110 1.43 -1.91 7.64
CA TYR A 110 0.69 -1.45 6.48
C TYR A 110 1.47 -1.79 5.20
N VAL A 111 0.79 -2.27 4.15
CA VAL A 111 1.41 -2.66 2.86
C VAL A 111 2.26 -1.56 2.22
N ASN A 112 2.01 -0.29 2.58
CA ASN A 112 2.83 0.87 2.24
C ASN A 112 4.15 0.87 3.03
N SER A 113 4.99 -0.12 2.76
CA SER A 113 6.27 -0.41 3.40
C SER A 113 7.14 -1.21 2.43
N SER A 114 8.47 -1.16 2.53
CA SER A 114 9.33 -1.95 1.64
C SER A 114 9.21 -3.46 1.89
N ALA A 115 9.61 -4.27 0.91
CA ALA A 115 9.75 -5.72 1.08
C ALA A 115 10.63 -6.09 2.29
N ALA A 116 11.70 -5.33 2.54
CA ALA A 116 12.59 -5.55 3.68
C ALA A 116 11.88 -5.34 5.03
N VAL A 117 11.00 -4.34 5.13
CA VAL A 117 10.18 -4.11 6.34
C VAL A 117 9.14 -5.20 6.50
N LYS A 118 8.51 -5.64 5.40
CA LYS A 118 7.57 -6.79 5.42
C LYS A 118 8.22 -8.06 5.95
N ALA A 119 9.49 -8.32 5.60
CA ALA A 119 10.23 -9.48 6.10
C ALA A 119 10.46 -9.48 7.62
N GLU A 120 10.39 -8.31 8.26
CA GLU A 120 10.51 -8.15 9.72
C GLU A 120 9.14 -8.16 10.43
N SER A 121 8.05 -8.31 9.68
CA SER A 121 6.68 -8.17 10.17
C SER A 121 6.02 -9.52 10.42
N ASP A 122 5.13 -9.59 11.42
CA ASP A 122 4.34 -10.81 11.67
C ASP A 122 3.14 -10.89 10.72
N ILE A 123 2.53 -9.75 10.41
CA ILE A 123 1.40 -9.69 9.49
C ILE A 123 1.31 -8.33 8.78
N CYS A 124 0.86 -8.35 7.53
CA CYS A 124 0.57 -7.15 6.76
C CYS A 124 -0.92 -6.81 6.79
N CYS A 125 -1.26 -5.52 6.69
CA CYS A 125 -2.63 -5.04 6.55
C CYS A 125 -2.75 -3.96 5.46
N THR A 126 -3.97 -3.64 5.09
CA THR A 126 -4.36 -2.48 4.28
C THR A 126 -5.24 -1.55 5.10
N SER A 127 -5.48 -0.33 4.63
CA SER A 127 -6.48 0.56 5.24
C SER A 127 -7.88 -0.08 5.31
N SER A 128 -8.23 -0.96 4.37
CA SER A 128 -9.53 -1.63 4.30
C SER A 128 -9.70 -2.80 5.29
N ASN A 129 -8.62 -3.44 5.75
CA ASN A 129 -8.69 -4.60 6.64
C ASN A 129 -7.94 -4.44 7.98
N ALA A 130 -7.27 -3.31 8.21
CA ALA A 130 -6.41 -3.09 9.39
C ALA A 130 -7.08 -3.37 10.73
N ILE A 131 -8.36 -2.96 10.91
CA ILE A 131 -9.11 -3.24 12.14
C ILE A 131 -9.33 -4.75 12.31
N ASN A 132 -9.74 -5.43 11.24
CA ASN A 132 -10.02 -6.87 11.29
C ASN A 132 -8.75 -7.67 11.56
N VAL A 133 -7.64 -7.28 10.94
CA VAL A 133 -6.31 -7.85 11.22
C VAL A 133 -5.91 -7.63 12.68
N ALA A 134 -6.06 -6.41 13.20
CA ALA A 134 -5.70 -6.14 14.59
C ALA A 134 -6.56 -6.93 15.60
N ARG A 135 -7.85 -7.13 15.29
CA ARG A 135 -8.79 -7.90 16.11
C ARG A 135 -8.53 -9.40 16.07
N SER A 136 -8.05 -9.95 14.95
CA SER A 136 -7.82 -11.39 14.80
C SER A 136 -6.59 -11.89 15.54
N LEU A 137 -5.72 -11.00 16.01
CA LEU A 137 -4.51 -11.36 16.74
C LEU A 137 -4.82 -11.56 18.22
N ASP A 138 -4.30 -12.61 18.85
CA ASP A 138 -4.39 -12.82 20.30
C ASP A 138 -3.40 -11.93 21.09
N ALA A 139 -2.55 -11.18 20.38
CA ALA A 139 -1.53 -10.32 20.96
C ALA A 139 -2.12 -9.20 21.83
N ARG A 140 -1.54 -8.98 23.01
CA ARG A 140 -1.88 -7.85 23.90
C ARG A 140 -1.21 -6.54 23.50
N LYS A 141 -0.06 -6.62 22.81
CA LYS A 141 0.74 -5.47 22.38
C LYS A 141 0.99 -5.54 20.88
N LEU A 142 0.76 -4.43 20.18
CA LEU A 142 0.93 -4.32 18.73
C LEU A 142 1.94 -3.20 18.40
N LEU A 143 2.90 -3.49 17.52
CA LEU A 143 3.68 -2.47 16.80
C LEU A 143 2.98 -2.18 15.48
N LEU A 144 2.55 -0.94 15.28
CA LEU A 144 1.79 -0.51 14.11
C LEU A 144 2.67 0.40 13.25
N VAL A 145 3.07 -0.05 12.06
CA VAL A 145 4.00 0.67 11.18
C VAL A 145 3.47 0.82 9.75
N PRO A 146 3.88 1.84 8.98
CA PRO A 146 4.60 3.05 9.40
C PRO A 146 3.68 4.23 9.78
N ASP A 147 2.38 4.16 9.50
CA ASP A 147 1.48 5.32 9.56
C ASP A 147 0.87 5.51 10.96
N ARG A 148 1.22 6.61 11.63
CA ARG A 148 0.70 6.99 12.95
C ARG A 148 -0.81 7.19 12.96
N ASN A 149 -1.38 7.71 11.87
CA ASN A 149 -2.80 8.03 11.80
C ASN A 149 -3.61 6.73 11.68
N LEU A 150 -3.16 5.80 10.82
CA LEU A 150 -3.74 4.46 10.75
C LEU A 150 -3.54 3.71 12.07
N GLY A 151 -2.36 3.79 12.67
CA GLY A 151 -2.07 3.19 13.97
C GLY A 151 -3.01 3.68 15.07
N ARG A 152 -3.21 5.00 15.19
CA ARG A 152 -4.16 5.60 16.14
C ARG A 152 -5.60 5.22 15.82
N TYR A 153 -5.96 5.09 14.55
CA TYR A 153 -7.28 4.63 14.14
C TYR A 153 -7.53 3.18 14.57
N ILE A 154 -6.55 2.28 14.36
CA ILE A 154 -6.60 0.89 14.85
C ILE A 154 -6.76 0.88 16.37
N ALA A 155 -5.91 1.60 17.11
CA ALA A 155 -5.92 1.63 18.57
C ALA A 155 -7.30 2.00 19.16
N ARG A 156 -8.03 2.93 18.52
CA ARG A 156 -9.41 3.30 18.92
C ARG A 156 -10.42 2.15 18.77
N HIS A 157 -10.17 1.18 17.90
CA HIS A 157 -11.06 0.06 17.60
C HIS A 157 -10.67 -1.25 18.31
N VAL A 158 -9.52 -1.26 18.98
CA VAL A 158 -9.01 -2.35 19.82
C VAL A 158 -8.49 -1.81 21.16
N PRO A 159 -9.36 -1.17 21.98
CA PRO A 159 -8.94 -0.48 23.21
C PRO A 159 -8.29 -1.42 24.26
N ASP A 160 -8.53 -2.72 24.16
CA ASP A 160 -7.95 -3.73 25.06
C ASP A 160 -6.51 -4.13 24.69
N LYS A 161 -5.95 -3.56 23.62
CA LYS A 161 -4.58 -3.81 23.14
C LYS A 161 -3.71 -2.57 23.30
N GLU A 162 -2.49 -2.77 23.80
CA GLU A 162 -1.47 -1.73 23.81
C GLU A 162 -0.93 -1.54 22.38
N CYS A 163 -1.12 -0.35 21.81
CA CYS A 163 -0.72 -0.04 20.44
C CYS A 163 0.41 0.98 20.41
N ILE A 164 1.58 0.56 19.92
CA ILE A 164 2.75 1.41 19.72
C ILE A 164 2.80 1.78 18.24
N CYS A 165 2.62 3.05 17.93
CA CYS A 165 2.57 3.54 16.56
C CYS A 165 3.92 4.09 16.13
N TRP A 166 4.38 3.71 14.93
CA TRP A 166 5.46 4.42 14.26
C TRP A 166 5.01 5.84 13.92
N GLU A 167 5.90 6.84 14.08
CA GLU A 167 5.55 8.26 13.87
C GLU A 167 5.65 8.72 12.40
N GLY A 168 5.48 7.78 11.46
CA GLY A 168 5.38 8.08 10.04
C GLY A 168 3.98 8.54 9.65
N TYR A 169 3.84 9.11 8.45
CA TYR A 169 2.57 9.65 7.96
C TYR A 169 2.59 9.83 6.45
N CYS A 170 1.41 9.86 5.82
CA CYS A 170 1.28 10.21 4.41
C CYS A 170 1.23 11.75 4.24
N PRO A 171 2.22 12.39 3.59
CA PRO A 171 2.24 13.85 3.44
C PRO A 171 1.05 14.40 2.65
N THR A 172 0.44 13.59 1.78
CA THR A 172 -0.76 13.98 1.03
C THR A 172 -1.97 14.09 1.96
N HIS A 173 -2.19 13.10 2.82
CA HIS A 173 -3.34 13.07 3.73
C HIS A 173 -3.15 13.98 4.95
N ASP A 174 -1.91 14.18 5.42
CA ASP A 174 -1.58 15.05 6.56
C ASP A 174 -1.81 16.54 6.26
N ARG A 175 -1.99 16.92 4.99
CA ARG A 175 -2.35 18.28 4.57
C ARG A 175 -3.80 18.65 4.88
N LEU A 176 -4.70 17.67 5.02
CA LEU A 176 -6.13 17.91 5.20
C LEU A 176 -6.41 18.55 6.56
N LYS A 177 -6.98 19.75 6.56
CA LYS A 177 -7.33 20.50 7.78
C LYS A 177 -8.80 20.35 8.14
N VAL A 178 -9.08 20.42 9.44
CA VAL A 178 -10.45 20.42 9.97
C VAL A 178 -11.31 21.52 9.36
N GLU A 179 -10.73 22.70 9.10
CA GLU A 179 -11.46 23.81 8.49
C GLU A 179 -11.89 23.53 7.05
N GLU A 180 -11.10 22.77 6.29
CA GLU A 180 -11.46 22.37 4.92
C GLU A 180 -12.66 21.41 4.95
N VAL A 181 -12.71 20.50 5.92
CA VAL A 181 -13.85 19.59 6.12
C VAL A 181 -15.10 20.36 6.52
N ARG A 182 -14.98 21.33 7.44
CA ARG A 182 -16.12 22.19 7.84
C ARG A 182 -16.64 23.02 6.67
N LYS A 183 -15.73 23.59 5.87
CA LYS A 183 -16.08 24.34 4.67
C LYS A 183 -16.82 23.45 3.66
N ALA A 184 -16.28 22.27 3.34
CA ALA A 184 -16.91 21.33 2.43
C ALA A 184 -18.31 20.91 2.89
N ARG A 185 -18.51 20.67 4.20
CA ARG A 185 -19.83 20.34 4.77
C ARG A 185 -20.82 21.50 4.68
N ALA A 186 -20.35 22.75 4.78
CA ALA A 186 -21.20 23.93 4.61
C ALA A 186 -21.58 24.15 3.15
N GLU A 187 -20.64 23.95 2.22
CA GLU A 187 -20.85 24.08 0.77
C GLU A 187 -21.70 22.93 0.20
N HIS A 188 -21.61 21.74 0.79
CA HIS A 188 -22.29 20.52 0.35
C HIS A 188 -22.99 19.80 1.51
N PRO A 189 -24.10 20.34 2.04
CA PRO A 189 -24.73 19.84 3.26
C PRO A 189 -25.41 18.46 3.14
N GLY A 190 -25.58 17.93 1.93
CA GLY A 190 -26.20 16.62 1.65
C GLY A 190 -25.26 15.56 1.08
N ALA A 191 -23.95 15.81 1.07
CA ALA A 191 -22.92 14.86 0.66
C ALA A 191 -22.54 13.88 1.79
#